data_AF-A0A7K2DB68-F1
#
_entry.id   AF-A0A7K2DB68-F1
#
_cell.length_a   1.000
_cell.length_b   1.000
_cell.length_c   1.000
_cell.angle_alpha   90.00
_cell.angle_beta   90.00
_cell.angle_gamma   90.00
#
_symmetry.space_group_name_H-M   'P 1'
#
loop_
_entity.id
_entity.type
_entity.pdbx_description
1 polymer ?
#
loop_
_entity_poly.entity_id
_entity_poly.type
_entity_poly.pdbx_seq_one_letter_code
_entity_poly.pdbx_strand_id
1 'polypeptide(L)'
;MRVTSLAGAAEALGLGRRSLVALVGGGGKTTLLFALGRSLPARTLLTTTTRMGCDRTGGFPCLIGPTDDELASALDHDDAVLVWRTTDERKALGFAPTEVDRWFANRAADHIVVEADGARRRPFTAPAPWEPPIPSASTCVVACIGADALGYVIADRVHRPLRVAAAAGCSPYERLTPARAAAALTSPVGMMKNVPESARFTAAVAGAEPDDPQVQDLVAELDRRQTESVVVRPDGDPTATPP
;
A
#
# COMPACT_ATOMS: atom_id res chain seq x y z
N MET A 1 2.80 -12.16 14.69
CA MET A 1 1.62 -11.71 13.91
C MET A 1 0.92 -10.54 14.58
N ARG A 2 0.77 -9.39 13.89
CA ARG A 2 -0.12 -8.30 14.32
C ARG A 2 -1.41 -8.38 13.49
N VAL A 3 -2.56 -8.36 14.15
CA VAL A 3 -3.88 -8.36 13.50
C VAL A 3 -4.57 -7.04 13.86
N THR A 4 -5.17 -6.39 12.87
CA THR A 4 -5.81 -5.08 13.08
C THR A 4 -7.03 -4.90 12.18
N SER A 5 -7.96 -4.04 12.59
CA SER A 5 -8.91 -3.40 11.66
C SER A 5 -8.21 -2.32 10.83
N LEU A 6 -8.91 -1.74 9.85
CA LEU A 6 -8.38 -0.61 9.09
C LEU A 6 -8.10 0.60 9.99
N ALA A 7 -8.94 0.84 11.01
CA ALA A 7 -8.76 1.95 11.95
C ALA A 7 -7.48 1.82 12.79
N GLY A 8 -7.05 0.60 13.14
CA GLY A 8 -5.82 0.36 13.90
C GLY A 8 -4.55 0.22 13.05
N ALA A 9 -4.65 0.39 11.72
CA ALA A 9 -3.56 0.09 10.81
C ALA A 9 -2.28 0.91 11.06
N ALA A 10 -2.42 2.20 11.42
CA ALA A 10 -1.28 3.06 11.72
C ALA A 10 -0.47 2.55 12.93
N GLU A 11 -1.16 2.14 14.00
CA GLU A 11 -0.54 1.58 15.21
C GLU A 11 0.10 0.22 14.91
N ALA A 12 -0.61 -0.66 14.19
CA ALA A 12 -0.11 -1.98 13.85
C ALA A 12 1.15 -1.92 12.96
N LEU A 13 1.23 -0.95 12.06
CA LEU A 13 2.44 -0.66 11.26
C LEU A 13 3.56 0.02 12.06
N GLY A 14 3.27 0.49 13.28
CA GLY A 14 4.23 1.19 14.15
C GLY A 14 4.71 2.49 13.53
N LEU A 15 3.79 3.26 12.92
CA LEU A 15 4.13 4.55 12.31
C LEU A 15 4.47 5.58 13.40
N GLY A 16 5.63 6.21 13.27
CA GLY A 16 6.08 7.25 14.21
C GLY A 16 5.36 8.57 13.98
N ARG A 17 5.69 9.60 14.78
CA ARG A 17 5.14 10.97 14.70
C ARG A 17 5.29 11.67 13.35
N ARG A 18 6.18 11.16 12.49
CA ARG A 18 6.44 11.70 11.17
C ARG A 18 6.85 10.56 10.25
N SER A 19 6.09 10.33 9.19
CA SER A 19 6.29 9.15 8.33
C SER A 19 5.98 9.46 6.86
N LEU A 20 6.87 9.03 5.97
CA LEU A 20 6.57 8.88 4.54
C LEU A 20 6.37 7.38 4.29
N VAL A 21 5.13 7.01 3.96
CA VAL A 21 4.68 5.62 3.82
C VAL A 21 4.38 5.33 2.36
N ALA A 22 5.16 4.45 1.73
CA ALA A 22 4.90 4.00 0.36
C ALA A 22 4.16 2.66 0.35
N LEU A 23 2.99 2.63 -0.29
CA LEU A 23 2.18 1.43 -0.47
C LEU A 23 2.47 0.84 -1.85
N VAL A 24 2.91 -0.42 -1.88
CA VAL A 24 3.21 -1.18 -3.11
C VAL A 24 2.46 -2.52 -3.12
N GLY A 25 2.43 -3.22 -4.25
CA GLY A 25 1.79 -4.52 -4.38
C GLY A 25 0.34 -4.45 -4.85
N GLY A 26 -0.49 -5.40 -4.43
CA GLY A 26 -1.88 -5.53 -4.88
C GLY A 26 -2.81 -5.84 -3.72
N GLY A 27 -4.11 -5.61 -3.91
CA GLY A 27 -5.10 -5.77 -2.84
C GLY A 27 -4.96 -4.71 -1.75
N GLY A 28 -6.06 -4.05 -1.39
CA GLY A 28 -6.11 -3.19 -0.19
C GLY A 28 -5.31 -1.87 -0.22
N LYS A 29 -4.35 -1.62 -1.12
CA LYS A 29 -3.50 -0.41 -1.09
C LYS A 29 -4.27 0.90 -0.93
N THR A 30 -5.19 1.19 -1.86
CA THR A 30 -5.98 2.41 -1.83
C THR A 30 -6.89 2.46 -0.59
N THR A 31 -7.38 1.30 -0.12
CA THR A 31 -8.18 1.22 1.11
C THR A 31 -7.32 1.55 2.33
N LEU A 32 -6.11 0.99 2.41
CA LEU A 32 -5.15 1.26 3.46
C LEU A 32 -4.67 2.72 3.43
N LEU A 33 -4.45 3.29 2.24
CA LEU A 33 -4.14 4.72 2.06
C LEU A 33 -5.19 5.61 2.73
N PHE A 34 -6.47 5.31 2.49
CA PHE A 34 -7.58 6.04 3.08
C PHE A 34 -7.79 5.75 4.57
N ALA A 35 -7.48 4.54 5.03
CA ALA A 35 -7.53 4.20 6.44
C ALA A 35 -6.43 4.93 7.23
N LEU A 36 -5.22 5.01 6.68
CA LEU A 36 -4.12 5.78 7.25
C LEU A 36 -4.44 7.27 7.29
N GLY A 37 -5.05 7.82 6.22
CA GLY A 37 -5.51 9.21 6.22
C GLY A 37 -6.56 9.55 7.29
N ARG A 38 -7.31 8.56 7.79
CA ARG A 38 -8.29 8.75 8.87
C ARG A 38 -7.72 8.51 10.27
N SER A 39 -6.70 7.66 10.38
CA SER A 39 -6.22 7.15 11.67
C SER A 39 -4.93 7.82 12.13
N LEU A 40 -4.14 8.39 11.21
CA LEU A 40 -2.93 9.10 11.58
C LEU A 40 -3.28 10.43 12.25
N PRO A 41 -2.68 10.72 13.42
CA PRO A 41 -2.85 12.01 14.06
C PRO A 41 -2.05 13.08 13.28
N ALA A 42 -2.54 14.31 13.24
CA ALA A 42 -1.92 15.46 12.56
C ALA A 42 -1.97 15.41 11.01
N ARG A 43 -1.33 16.43 10.40
CA ARG A 43 -1.47 16.78 8.99
C ARG A 43 -0.98 15.64 8.10
N THR A 44 -1.90 15.07 7.35
CA THR A 44 -1.67 13.89 6.51
C THR A 44 -1.94 14.18 5.05
N LEU A 45 -0.90 14.04 4.23
CA LEU A 45 -1.00 14.14 2.78
C LEU A 45 -1.16 12.76 2.16
N LEU A 46 -2.22 12.55 1.40
CA LEU A 46 -2.45 11.35 0.61
C LEU A 46 -2.13 11.63 -0.86
N THR A 47 -1.39 10.75 -1.51
CA THR A 47 -1.09 10.91 -2.94
C THR A 47 -0.74 9.59 -3.64
N THR A 48 -0.33 9.66 -4.90
CA THR A 48 0.23 8.54 -5.67
C THR A 48 1.43 9.03 -6.46
N THR A 49 2.42 8.17 -6.70
CA THR A 49 3.47 8.40 -7.72
C THR A 49 3.16 7.71 -9.06
N THR A 50 1.97 7.11 -9.17
CA THR A 50 1.52 6.40 -10.36
C THR A 50 0.16 6.91 -10.84
N ARG A 51 -0.76 6.01 -11.19
CA ARG A 51 -2.11 6.37 -11.63
C ARG A 51 -3.13 5.74 -10.71
N MET A 52 -3.98 6.58 -10.13
CA MET A 52 -5.13 6.16 -9.32
C MET A 52 -6.43 6.34 -10.14
N GLY A 53 -7.50 5.63 -9.79
CA GLY A 53 -8.83 5.98 -10.35
C GLY A 53 -9.26 7.36 -9.83
N CYS A 54 -9.69 8.26 -10.70
CA CYS A 54 -10.13 9.60 -10.27
C CYS A 54 -11.42 9.57 -9.43
N ASP A 55 -12.18 8.47 -9.50
CA ASP A 55 -13.33 8.16 -8.64
C ASP A 55 -12.96 7.82 -7.20
N ARG A 56 -11.65 7.63 -6.92
CA ARG A 56 -11.14 7.17 -5.63
C ARG A 56 -10.63 8.37 -4.82
N THR A 57 -11.54 9.18 -4.30
CA THR A 57 -11.17 10.25 -3.35
C THR A 57 -11.18 9.79 -1.90
N GLY A 58 -11.90 8.69 -1.61
CA GLY A 58 -12.07 8.20 -0.24
C GLY A 58 -12.80 9.18 0.66
N GLY A 59 -13.52 10.17 0.12
CA GLY A 59 -14.21 11.21 0.88
C GLY A 59 -13.31 12.32 1.42
N PHE A 60 -12.03 12.34 1.06
CA PHE A 60 -11.11 13.42 1.45
C PHE A 60 -11.27 14.65 0.54
N PRO A 61 -11.00 15.86 1.05
CA PRO A 61 -10.73 17.02 0.22
C PRO A 61 -9.64 16.68 -0.80
N CYS A 62 -9.92 16.95 -2.08
CA CYS A 62 -9.05 16.57 -3.18
C CYS A 62 -8.56 17.80 -3.94
N LEU A 63 -7.25 18.06 -3.92
CA LEU A 63 -6.62 19.13 -4.69
C LEU A 63 -5.96 18.58 -5.96
N ILE A 64 -6.09 19.33 -7.06
CA ILE A 64 -5.51 18.98 -8.35
C ILE A 64 -4.48 20.02 -8.74
N GLY A 65 -3.20 19.60 -8.81
CA GLY A 65 -2.07 20.46 -9.13
C GLY A 65 -1.92 21.68 -8.22
N PRO A 66 -2.08 21.57 -6.89
CA PRO A 66 -1.97 22.73 -6.00
C PRO A 66 -0.53 23.25 -5.95
N THR A 67 -0.42 24.54 -5.70
CA THR A 67 0.81 25.17 -5.19
C THR A 67 1.08 24.74 -3.75
N ASP A 68 2.30 24.99 -3.26
CA ASP A 68 2.66 24.66 -1.88
C ASP A 68 1.82 25.46 -0.85
N ASP A 69 1.47 26.70 -1.16
CA ASP A 69 0.66 27.56 -0.29
C ASP A 69 -0.79 27.07 -0.21
N GLU A 70 -1.37 26.63 -1.33
CA GLU A 70 -2.70 26.01 -1.36
C GLU A 70 -2.73 24.69 -0.59
N LEU A 71 -1.67 23.89 -0.73
CA LEU A 71 -1.53 22.65 0.03
C LEU A 71 -1.41 22.92 1.54
N ALA A 72 -0.58 23.89 1.94
CA ALA A 72 -0.43 24.28 3.33
C ALA A 72 -1.76 24.78 3.92
N SER A 73 -2.45 25.67 3.21
CA SER A 73 -3.76 26.18 3.62
C SER A 73 -4.78 25.06 3.80
N ALA A 74 -4.84 24.09 2.89
CA ALA A 74 -5.75 22.96 3.02
C ALA A 74 -5.44 22.08 4.23
N LEU A 75 -4.15 21.81 4.49
CA LEU A 75 -3.71 21.03 5.66
C LEU A 75 -3.85 21.77 7.00
N ASP A 76 -4.04 23.09 6.98
CA ASP A 76 -4.37 23.88 8.18
C ASP A 76 -5.87 23.81 8.52
N HIS A 77 -6.73 23.50 7.53
CA HIS A 77 -8.19 23.38 7.71
C HIS A 77 -8.62 21.92 7.91
N ASP A 78 -7.99 20.99 7.19
CA ASP A 78 -8.31 19.57 7.19
C ASP A 78 -7.11 18.76 7.68
N ASP A 79 -7.34 17.82 8.61
CA ASP A 79 -6.30 16.93 9.13
C ASP A 79 -5.68 16.05 8.03
N ALA A 80 -6.43 15.78 6.95
CA ALA A 80 -5.93 14.98 5.83
C ALA A 80 -6.48 15.45 4.48
N VAL A 81 -5.58 15.54 3.50
CA VAL A 81 -5.89 16.01 2.13
C VAL A 81 -5.34 15.03 1.10
N LEU A 82 -6.12 14.75 0.05
CA LEU A 82 -5.68 14.00 -1.12
C LEU A 82 -5.21 14.94 -2.21
N VAL A 83 -4.06 14.65 -2.81
CA VAL A 83 -3.51 15.50 -3.87
C VAL A 83 -3.10 14.68 -5.08
N TRP A 84 -3.51 15.16 -6.24
CA TRP A 84 -3.11 14.63 -7.55
C TRP A 84 -2.48 15.74 -8.39
N ARG A 85 -1.58 15.37 -9.30
CA ARG A 85 -0.91 16.36 -10.17
C ARG A 85 -1.83 16.86 -11.26
N THR A 86 -2.60 15.97 -11.85
CA THR A 86 -3.62 16.26 -12.86
C THR A 86 -4.60 15.09 -12.91
N THR A 87 -5.74 15.26 -13.56
CA THR A 87 -6.74 14.20 -13.74
C THR A 87 -7.36 14.27 -15.13
N ASP A 88 -7.72 13.11 -15.67
CA ASP A 88 -8.63 12.97 -16.80
C ASP A 88 -9.96 12.33 -16.34
N GLU A 89 -10.84 11.98 -17.28
CA GLU A 89 -12.16 11.37 -17.00
C GLU A 89 -12.10 10.01 -16.28
N ARG A 90 -10.95 9.32 -16.27
CA ARG A 90 -10.80 7.96 -15.75
C ARG A 90 -9.68 7.81 -14.73
N LYS A 91 -8.65 8.63 -14.79
CA LYS A 91 -7.41 8.49 -14.03
C LYS A 91 -6.90 9.81 -13.51
N ALA A 92 -6.53 9.78 -12.24
CA ALA A 92 -5.66 10.77 -11.64
C ALA A 92 -4.20 10.37 -11.84
N LEU A 93 -3.37 11.35 -12.17
CA LEU A 93 -1.94 11.20 -12.33
C LEU A 93 -1.22 11.72 -11.10
N GLY A 94 -0.32 10.89 -10.60
CA GLY A 94 0.55 11.19 -9.48
C GLY A 94 1.68 12.17 -9.77
N PHE A 95 2.41 12.48 -8.71
CA PHE A 95 3.62 13.30 -8.73
C PHE A 95 4.87 12.44 -8.95
N ALA A 96 5.97 13.06 -9.36
CA ALA A 96 7.26 12.40 -9.35
C ALA A 96 7.69 12.08 -7.91
N PRO A 97 8.43 10.98 -7.66
CA PRO A 97 8.94 10.66 -6.32
C PRO A 97 9.74 11.79 -5.68
N THR A 98 10.48 12.55 -6.49
CA THR A 98 11.28 13.71 -6.05
C THR A 98 10.44 14.87 -5.52
N GLU A 99 9.20 15.05 -6.02
CA GLU A 99 8.27 16.06 -5.50
C GLU A 99 7.74 15.64 -4.13
N VAL A 100 7.45 14.34 -3.96
CA VAL A 100 7.03 13.76 -2.68
C VAL A 100 8.16 13.85 -1.64
N ASP A 101 9.40 13.55 -2.06
CA ASP A 101 10.59 13.72 -1.24
C ASP A 101 10.76 15.18 -0.79
N ARG A 102 10.52 16.15 -1.68
CA ARG A 102 10.58 17.60 -1.36
C ARG A 102 9.53 18.00 -0.33
N TRP A 103 8.28 17.56 -0.47
CA TRP A 103 7.24 17.82 0.54
C TRP A 103 7.59 17.22 1.89
N PHE A 104 8.17 16.02 1.89
CA PHE A 104 8.65 15.40 3.12
C PHE A 104 9.85 16.15 3.70
N ALA A 105 10.82 16.61 2.91
CA ALA A 105 11.95 17.38 3.42
C ALA A 105 11.50 18.72 4.04
N ASN A 106 10.56 19.40 3.38
CA ASN A 106 10.07 20.73 3.78
C ASN A 106 8.99 20.69 4.87
N ARG A 107 8.63 19.51 5.38
CA ARG A 107 7.58 19.33 6.40
C ARG A 107 6.23 19.93 5.98
N ALA A 108 5.88 19.79 4.71
CA ALA A 108 4.56 20.19 4.21
C ALA A 108 3.44 19.44 4.96
N ALA A 109 3.69 18.19 5.34
CA ALA A 109 2.85 17.39 6.21
C ALA A 109 3.70 16.59 7.21
N ASP A 110 3.06 16.18 8.30
CA ASP A 110 3.64 15.27 9.30
C ASP A 110 3.65 13.84 8.76
N HIS A 111 2.58 13.46 8.06
CA HIS A 111 2.48 12.19 7.36
C HIS A 111 2.28 12.39 5.87
N ILE A 112 2.96 11.57 5.08
CA ILE A 112 2.69 11.46 3.65
C ILE A 112 2.49 9.98 3.33
N VAL A 113 1.34 9.63 2.76
CA VAL A 113 1.00 8.25 2.38
C VAL A 113 0.83 8.21 0.86
N VAL A 114 1.61 7.37 0.21
CA VAL A 114 1.71 7.36 -1.25
C VAL A 114 1.46 5.97 -1.83
N GLU A 115 0.54 5.85 -2.79
CA GLU A 115 0.40 4.65 -3.61
C GLU A 115 1.45 4.67 -4.73
N ALA A 116 2.40 3.73 -4.69
CA ALA A 116 3.60 3.74 -5.53
C ALA A 116 3.59 2.70 -6.67
N ASP A 117 2.53 1.89 -6.83
CA ASP A 117 2.37 1.01 -7.99
C ASP A 117 0.91 0.73 -8.39
N GLY A 118 0.72 0.35 -9.66
CA GLY A 118 -0.61 0.02 -10.20
C GLY A 118 -0.86 -1.48 -10.27
N ALA A 119 -1.88 -1.97 -9.55
CA ALA A 119 -2.25 -3.40 -9.56
C ALA A 119 -3.50 -3.74 -10.39
N ARG A 120 -4.14 -2.75 -11.04
CA ARG A 120 -5.40 -2.92 -11.80
C ARG A 120 -6.49 -3.69 -11.03
N ARG A 121 -6.67 -3.36 -9.74
CA ARG A 121 -7.64 -4.00 -8.83
C ARG A 121 -7.42 -5.52 -8.64
N ARG A 122 -6.24 -6.05 -8.98
CA ARG A 122 -5.86 -7.43 -8.68
C ARG A 122 -5.35 -7.55 -7.23
N PRO A 123 -5.55 -8.70 -6.58
CA PRO A 123 -5.16 -8.92 -5.19
C PRO A 123 -3.64 -9.01 -5.01
N PHE A 124 -2.86 -9.21 -6.07
CA PHE A 124 -1.40 -9.15 -5.99
C PHE A 124 -0.78 -8.72 -7.32
N THR A 125 0.48 -8.28 -7.30
CA THR A 125 1.26 -7.90 -8.48
C THR A 125 2.76 -8.01 -8.18
N ALA A 126 3.57 -7.91 -9.23
CA ALA A 126 5.01 -7.66 -9.13
C ALA A 126 5.39 -6.46 -10.02
N PRO A 127 6.45 -5.72 -9.66
CA PRO A 127 6.75 -4.45 -10.30
C PRO A 127 7.34 -4.66 -11.69
N ALA A 128 7.07 -3.73 -12.60
CA ALA A 128 7.70 -3.64 -13.91
C ALA A 128 9.15 -3.14 -13.79
N PRO A 129 9.98 -3.20 -14.85
CA PRO A 129 11.36 -2.70 -14.81
C PRO A 129 11.49 -1.24 -14.34
N TRP A 130 10.53 -0.37 -14.63
CA TRP A 130 10.51 1.03 -14.19
C TRP A 130 9.72 1.28 -12.89
N GLU A 131 9.11 0.24 -12.30
CA GLU A 131 8.34 0.32 -11.05
C GLU A 131 9.06 -0.38 -9.89
N PRO A 132 8.65 -0.15 -8.64
CA PRO A 132 7.77 0.95 -8.21
C PRO A 132 8.57 2.27 -8.08
N PRO A 133 8.01 3.42 -8.53
CA PRO A 133 8.58 4.74 -8.23
C PRO A 133 8.34 5.12 -6.76
N ILE A 134 9.10 4.50 -5.85
CA ILE A 134 9.07 4.80 -4.41
C ILE A 134 9.87 6.08 -4.14
N PRO A 135 9.33 7.06 -3.39
CA PRO A 135 10.10 8.22 -2.90
C PRO A 135 11.29 7.77 -2.05
N SER A 136 12.47 8.37 -2.30
CA SER A 136 13.72 7.96 -1.65
C SER A 136 13.73 8.25 -0.15
N ALA A 137 12.95 9.23 0.31
CA ALA A 137 12.80 9.58 1.72
C ALA A 137 11.79 8.70 2.47
N SER A 138 11.26 7.64 1.83
CA SER A 138 10.27 6.76 2.46
C SER A 138 10.83 6.16 3.74
N THR A 139 10.11 6.34 4.84
CA THR A 139 10.45 5.79 6.16
C THR A 139 9.89 4.39 6.37
N CYS A 140 8.82 4.06 5.63
CA CYS A 140 8.16 2.77 5.66
C CYS A 140 7.64 2.42 4.26
N VAL A 141 7.89 1.18 3.83
CA VAL A 141 7.28 0.60 2.64
C VAL A 141 6.38 -0.55 3.06
N VAL A 142 5.11 -0.49 2.65
CA VAL A 142 4.11 -1.52 2.95
C VAL A 142 3.75 -2.25 1.67
N ALA A 143 4.19 -3.51 1.58
CA ALA A 143 3.86 -4.40 0.47
C ALA A 143 2.53 -5.10 0.73
N CYS A 144 1.50 -4.68 0.01
CA CYS A 144 0.16 -5.20 0.16
C CYS A 144 -0.05 -6.45 -0.71
N ILE A 145 -0.75 -7.43 -0.13
CA ILE A 145 -1.32 -8.58 -0.80
C ILE A 145 -2.75 -8.78 -0.29
N GLY A 146 -3.70 -8.97 -1.20
CA GLY A 146 -5.04 -9.44 -0.85
C GLY A 146 -5.02 -10.95 -0.61
N ALA A 147 -5.64 -11.42 0.47
CA ALA A 147 -5.71 -12.85 0.80
C ALA A 147 -6.33 -13.68 -0.34
N ASP A 148 -7.27 -13.09 -1.07
CA ASP A 148 -7.86 -13.57 -2.32
C ASP A 148 -6.87 -13.92 -3.47
N ALA A 149 -5.58 -13.63 -3.31
CA ALA A 149 -4.53 -14.10 -4.23
C ALA A 149 -4.05 -15.52 -3.88
N LEU A 150 -4.12 -15.91 -2.61
CA LEU A 150 -3.56 -17.16 -2.10
C LEU A 150 -4.36 -18.36 -2.60
N GLY A 151 -3.65 -19.44 -2.87
CA GLY A 151 -4.25 -20.69 -3.36
C GLY A 151 -4.71 -20.65 -4.81
N TYR A 152 -4.88 -19.48 -5.44
CA TYR A 152 -5.27 -19.35 -6.84
C TYR A 152 -4.08 -19.48 -7.79
N VAL A 153 -4.35 -19.89 -9.03
CA VAL A 153 -3.36 -19.90 -10.12
C VAL A 153 -2.90 -18.48 -10.40
N ILE A 154 -1.58 -18.28 -10.45
CA ILE A 154 -0.96 -16.96 -10.62
C ILE A 154 -1.49 -16.27 -11.88
N ALA A 155 -1.50 -16.96 -13.03
CA ALA A 155 -1.95 -16.46 -14.32
C ALA A 155 -3.36 -15.86 -14.31
N ASP A 156 -4.26 -16.39 -13.47
CA ASP A 156 -5.67 -16.05 -13.48
C ASP A 156 -5.99 -14.89 -12.52
N ARG A 157 -5.29 -14.84 -11.39
CA ARG A 157 -5.69 -14.00 -10.26
C ARG A 157 -4.89 -12.71 -10.14
N VAL A 158 -3.60 -12.71 -10.45
CA VAL A 158 -2.70 -11.57 -10.15
C VAL A 158 -2.47 -10.65 -11.36
N HIS A 159 -1.98 -9.44 -11.11
CA HIS A 159 -1.48 -8.57 -12.17
C HIS A 159 -0.03 -8.93 -12.52
N ARG A 160 0.32 -8.95 -13.82
CA ARG A 160 1.65 -9.31 -14.33
C ARG A 160 2.11 -10.69 -13.83
N PRO A 161 1.37 -11.76 -14.14
CA PRO A 161 1.60 -13.08 -13.58
C PRO A 161 3.01 -13.62 -13.82
N LEU A 162 3.61 -13.35 -14.98
CA LEU A 162 5.00 -13.76 -15.27
C LEU A 162 6.02 -13.16 -14.29
N ARG A 163 5.80 -11.92 -13.83
CA ARG A 163 6.71 -11.26 -12.88
C ARG A 163 6.49 -11.78 -11.47
N VAL A 164 5.24 -12.02 -11.07
CA VAL A 164 4.92 -12.66 -9.79
C VAL A 164 5.52 -14.07 -9.74
N ALA A 165 5.34 -14.85 -10.80
CA ALA A 165 5.89 -16.20 -10.92
C ALA A 165 7.43 -16.20 -10.86
N ALA A 166 8.09 -15.28 -11.58
CA ALA A 166 9.54 -15.12 -11.52
C ALA A 166 10.02 -14.74 -10.10
N ALA A 167 9.36 -13.79 -9.44
CA ALA A 167 9.71 -13.40 -8.07
C ALA A 167 9.44 -14.53 -7.06
N ALA A 168 8.44 -15.37 -7.32
CA ALA A 168 8.10 -16.55 -6.51
C ALA A 168 8.93 -17.80 -6.86
N GLY A 169 9.74 -17.78 -7.92
CA GLY A 169 10.54 -18.93 -8.38
C GLY A 169 9.70 -20.09 -8.91
N CYS A 170 8.61 -19.83 -9.60
CA CYS A 170 7.69 -20.87 -10.11
C CYS A 170 7.12 -20.53 -11.50
N SER A 171 6.30 -21.43 -12.05
CA SER A 171 5.54 -21.20 -13.28
C SER A 171 4.29 -20.34 -13.02
N PRO A 172 3.88 -19.46 -13.95
CA PRO A 172 2.66 -18.66 -13.82
C PRO A 172 1.38 -19.51 -13.80
N TYR A 173 1.42 -20.78 -14.22
CA TYR A 173 0.26 -21.68 -14.20
C TYR A 173 0.13 -22.46 -12.88
N GLU A 174 1.02 -22.20 -11.93
CA GLU A 174 0.95 -22.80 -10.60
C GLU A 174 0.20 -21.92 -9.62
N ARG A 175 -0.24 -22.53 -8.52
CA ARG A 175 -0.92 -21.82 -7.42
C ARG A 175 0.06 -20.92 -6.68
N LEU A 176 -0.39 -19.73 -6.32
CA LEU A 176 0.28 -18.84 -5.37
C LEU A 176 0.09 -19.38 -3.96
N THR A 177 0.92 -20.33 -3.56
CA THR A 177 0.94 -20.85 -2.19
C THR A 177 1.47 -19.80 -1.22
N PRO A 178 1.21 -19.92 0.09
CA PRO A 178 1.79 -19.03 1.10
C PRO A 178 3.32 -18.88 1.00
N ALA A 179 4.04 -20.00 0.81
CA ALA A 179 5.50 -19.98 0.61
C ALA A 179 5.94 -19.18 -0.64
N ARG A 180 5.18 -19.27 -1.73
CA ARG A 180 5.43 -18.53 -2.99
C ARG A 180 5.08 -17.06 -2.87
N ALA A 181 3.98 -16.74 -2.19
CA ALA A 181 3.62 -15.36 -1.88
C ALA A 181 4.69 -14.70 -1.00
N ALA A 182 5.16 -15.39 0.06
CA ALA A 182 6.26 -14.92 0.89
C ALA A 182 7.54 -14.70 0.06
N ALA A 183 7.90 -15.65 -0.81
CA ALA A 183 9.05 -15.48 -1.70
C ALA A 183 8.92 -14.24 -2.61
N ALA A 184 7.75 -14.00 -3.21
CA ALA A 184 7.52 -12.83 -4.05
C ALA A 184 7.50 -11.50 -3.26
N LEU A 185 6.94 -11.50 -2.04
CA LEU A 185 6.92 -10.34 -1.13
C LEU A 185 8.33 -9.95 -0.69
N THR A 186 9.21 -10.92 -0.43
CA THR A 186 10.57 -10.66 0.04
C THR A 186 11.62 -10.71 -1.07
N SER A 187 11.20 -10.71 -2.34
CA SER A 187 12.13 -10.79 -3.47
C SER A 187 12.68 -9.41 -3.84
N PRO A 188 14.00 -9.26 -4.07
CA PRO A 188 14.59 -7.99 -4.53
C PRO A 188 14.14 -7.60 -5.94
N VAL A 189 13.67 -8.57 -6.73
CA VAL A 189 13.03 -8.33 -8.04
C VAL A 189 11.49 -8.34 -7.95
N GLY A 190 10.95 -8.58 -6.76
CA GLY A 190 9.54 -8.52 -6.39
C GLY A 190 9.23 -7.26 -5.57
N MET A 191 8.58 -7.41 -4.40
CA MET A 191 8.11 -6.25 -3.63
C MET A 191 9.19 -5.48 -2.88
N MET A 192 10.39 -6.05 -2.70
CA MET A 192 11.53 -5.32 -2.13
C MET A 192 12.28 -4.47 -3.16
N LYS A 193 11.84 -4.47 -4.43
CA LYS A 193 12.47 -3.65 -5.46
C LYS A 193 12.34 -2.16 -5.15
N ASN A 194 13.46 -1.44 -5.23
CA ASN A 194 13.57 0.00 -4.98
C ASN A 194 13.19 0.44 -3.55
N VAL A 195 13.09 -0.48 -2.59
CA VAL A 195 12.89 -0.11 -1.18
C VAL A 195 14.15 0.60 -0.67
N PRO A 196 14.05 1.84 -0.14
CA PRO A 196 15.21 2.53 0.43
C PRO A 196 15.80 1.75 1.61
N GLU A 197 17.13 1.73 1.74
CA GLU A 197 17.81 1.02 2.84
C GLU A 197 17.42 1.53 4.24
N SER A 198 17.04 2.80 4.34
CA SER A 198 16.57 3.44 5.58
C SER A 198 15.11 3.13 5.90
N ALA A 199 14.35 2.54 4.97
CA ALA A 199 12.94 2.28 5.14
C ALA A 199 12.70 0.96 5.86
N ARG A 200 11.77 0.95 6.82
CA ARG A 200 11.20 -0.31 7.31
C ARG A 200 10.34 -0.94 6.22
N PHE A 201 10.45 -2.25 6.04
CA PHE A 201 9.60 -3.01 5.11
C PHE A 201 8.61 -3.89 5.88
N THR A 202 7.32 -3.77 5.56
CA THR A 202 6.25 -4.56 6.18
C THR A 202 5.33 -5.14 5.11
N ALA A 203 5.00 -6.42 5.21
CA ALA A 203 3.96 -7.03 4.39
C ALA A 203 2.58 -6.82 5.03
N ALA A 204 1.60 -6.36 4.25
CA ALA A 204 0.21 -6.22 4.69
C ALA A 204 -0.69 -7.20 3.94
N VAL A 205 -1.31 -8.12 4.68
CA VAL A 205 -2.30 -9.06 4.14
C VAL A 205 -3.69 -8.47 4.36
N ALA A 206 -4.37 -8.10 3.27
CA ALA A 206 -5.68 -7.45 3.31
C ALA A 206 -6.82 -8.43 2.99
N GLY A 207 -7.96 -8.24 3.65
CA GLY A 207 -9.22 -8.88 3.27
C GLY A 207 -9.33 -10.36 3.67
N ALA A 208 -8.68 -10.76 4.76
CA ALA A 208 -8.86 -12.07 5.36
C ALA A 208 -9.24 -11.99 6.83
N GLU A 209 -9.92 -13.03 7.29
CA GLU A 209 -10.05 -13.29 8.71
C GLU A 209 -8.72 -13.86 9.27
N PRO A 210 -8.39 -13.58 10.53
CA PRO A 210 -7.10 -13.98 11.12
C PRO A 210 -6.91 -15.50 11.28
N ASP A 211 -8.00 -16.26 11.22
CA ASP A 211 -8.05 -17.71 11.31
C ASP A 211 -7.97 -18.41 9.94
N ASP A 212 -7.87 -17.67 8.83
CA ASP A 212 -7.63 -18.24 7.50
C ASP A 212 -6.28 -19.01 7.50
N PRO A 213 -6.29 -20.34 7.25
CA PRO A 213 -5.08 -21.15 7.28
C PRO A 213 -4.01 -20.68 6.29
N GLN A 214 -4.40 -20.19 5.11
CA GLN A 214 -3.44 -19.70 4.12
C GLN A 214 -2.77 -18.41 4.57
N VAL A 215 -3.48 -17.56 5.31
CA VAL A 215 -2.91 -16.34 5.89
C VAL A 215 -1.99 -16.66 7.05
N GLN A 216 -2.37 -17.60 7.92
CA GLN A 216 -1.50 -18.06 9.00
C GLN A 216 -0.19 -18.66 8.46
N ASP A 217 -0.30 -19.51 7.44
CA ASP A 217 0.87 -20.07 6.75
C ASP A 217 1.73 -18.98 6.09
N LEU A 218 1.11 -17.96 5.50
CA LEU A 218 1.84 -16.85 4.89
C LEU A 218 2.61 -16.06 5.94
N VAL A 219 1.96 -15.75 7.06
CA VAL A 219 2.60 -15.05 8.18
C VAL A 219 3.76 -15.88 8.73
N ALA A 220 3.58 -17.19 8.91
CA ALA A 220 4.67 -18.07 9.34
C ALA A 220 5.85 -18.09 8.35
N GLU A 221 5.58 -18.04 7.05
CA GLU A 221 6.62 -17.94 6.02
C GLU A 221 7.35 -16.59 6.03
N LEU A 222 6.63 -15.50 6.30
CA LEU A 222 7.22 -14.16 6.44
C LEU A 222 8.07 -14.06 7.71
N ASP A 223 7.61 -14.62 8.82
CA ASP A 223 8.35 -14.68 10.09
C ASP A 223 9.66 -15.49 9.92
N ARG A 224 9.63 -16.62 9.20
CA ARG A 224 10.83 -17.39 8.82
C ARG A 224 11.84 -16.58 8.01
N ARG A 225 11.37 -15.60 7.25
CA ARG A 225 12.19 -14.67 6.44
C ARG A 225 12.52 -13.38 7.18
N GLN A 226 12.23 -13.31 8.48
CA GLN A 226 12.46 -12.14 9.33
C GLN A 226 11.79 -10.87 8.78
N THR A 227 10.64 -11.03 8.13
CA THR A 227 9.89 -9.94 7.51
C THR A 227 8.68 -9.59 8.38
N GLU A 228 8.58 -8.32 8.78
CA GLU A 228 7.43 -7.84 9.53
C GLU A 228 6.14 -8.01 8.72
N SER A 229 5.07 -8.42 9.37
CA SER A 229 3.78 -8.59 8.73
C SER A 229 2.61 -8.13 9.59
N VAL A 230 1.58 -7.60 8.92
CA VAL A 230 0.31 -7.22 9.52
C VAL A 230 -0.85 -7.82 8.72
N VAL A 231 -1.83 -8.37 9.43
CA VAL A 231 -3.11 -8.80 8.83
C VAL A 231 -4.14 -7.71 9.07
N VAL A 232 -4.66 -7.14 7.98
CA VAL A 232 -5.66 -6.08 8.00
C VAL A 232 -7.01 -6.69 7.66
N ARG A 233 -7.86 -6.78 8.67
CA ARG A 233 -9.23 -7.30 8.53
C ARG A 233 -10.06 -6.33 7.69
N PRO A 234 -11.01 -6.84 6.88
CA PRO A 234 -12.05 -5.99 6.34
C PRO A 234 -12.80 -5.33 7.50
N ASP A 235 -13.20 -4.06 7.35
CA ASP A 235 -14.13 -3.49 8.31
C ASP A 235 -15.44 -4.31 8.24
N GLY A 236 -15.87 -4.84 9.37
CA GLY A 236 -17.21 -5.41 9.48
C GLY A 236 -18.22 -4.33 9.11
N ASP A 237 -19.29 -4.70 8.41
CA ASP A 237 -20.38 -3.78 8.12
C ASP A 237 -20.84 -3.11 9.43
N PRO A 238 -20.69 -1.78 9.60
CA PRO A 238 -21.11 -1.10 10.81
C PRO A 238 -22.63 -1.19 11.04
N THR A 239 -23.39 -1.69 10.05
CA THR A 239 -24.84 -1.94 10.15
C THR A 239 -25.20 -3.40 10.46
N ALA A 240 -24.23 -4.31 10.52
CA ALA A 240 -24.49 -5.70 10.92
C ALA A 240 -24.71 -5.76 12.45
N THR A 241 -25.97 -5.87 12.84
CA THR A 241 -26.35 -6.15 14.23
C THR A 241 -25.82 -7.56 14.58
N PRO A 242 -25.16 -7.76 15.74
CA PRO A 242 -24.74 -9.10 16.15
C PRO A 242 -25.95 -10.04 16.31
N PRO A 243 -25.76 -11.36 16.08
CA PRO A 243 -26.81 -12.36 16.24
C PRO A 243 -27.32 -12.48 17.67
#